data_AF-A0A1H1VLL4-F1
#
_entry.id   AF-A0A1H1VLL4-F1
#
_cell.length_a   1.000
_cell.length_b   1.000
_cell.length_c   1.000
_cell.angle_alpha   90.00
_cell.angle_beta   90.00
_cell.angle_gamma   90.00
#
_symmetry.space_group_name_H-M   'P 1'
#
loop_
_entity.id
_entity.type
_entity.pdbx_description
1 polymer ?
#
loop_
_entity_poly.entity_id
_entity_poly.type
_entity_poly.pdbx_seq_one_letter_code
_entity_poly.pdbx_strand_id
1 'polypeptide(L)'
;MRKNPTVTVERLPPNRCDLPRTCYQRVKGLFPFKGKGGLLKYMAEIEIYARHLEQAAHDFSQQHNSFLKTHRIVLTPHTESKRGDRVPMVRWRGVGSRSMGMAQFDQVFNQVQSGGERRTLYDIEVERCLINNQAGTVNATMRRLRATLQSLEHIDELTNRLG
;
A
#
# COMPACT_ATOMS: atom_id res chain seq x y z
N MET A 1 -1.71 56.31 -14.94
CA MET A 1 -0.80 55.20 -15.33
C MET A 1 -0.15 54.63 -14.07
N ARG A 2 -0.50 53.41 -13.67
CA ARG A 2 0.09 52.74 -12.50
C ARG A 2 1.44 52.13 -12.91
N LYS A 3 2.52 52.47 -12.22
CA LYS A 3 3.84 51.85 -12.40
C LYS A 3 3.78 50.45 -11.79
N ASN A 4 4.03 49.42 -12.60
CA ASN A 4 4.22 48.06 -12.09
C ASN A 4 5.50 48.01 -11.25
N PRO A 5 5.50 47.39 -10.06
CA PRO A 5 6.74 47.15 -9.34
C PRO A 5 7.56 46.10 -10.08
N THR A 6 8.80 46.46 -10.43
CA THR A 6 9.81 45.55 -10.94
C THR A 6 10.16 44.57 -9.81
N VAL A 7 9.73 43.32 -9.94
CA VAL A 7 10.19 42.24 -9.05
C VAL A 7 11.63 41.93 -9.45
N THR A 8 12.58 42.43 -8.69
CA THR A 8 13.98 42.01 -8.79
C THR A 8 14.05 40.58 -8.26
N VAL A 9 14.06 39.60 -9.16
CA VAL A 9 14.37 38.22 -8.78
C VAL A 9 15.84 38.20 -8.37
N GLU A 10 16.08 38.20 -7.07
CA GLU A 10 17.41 37.94 -6.52
C GLU A 10 17.87 36.59 -7.10
N ARG A 11 18.85 36.62 -8.01
CA ARG A 11 19.49 35.38 -8.47
C ARG A 11 20.19 34.82 -7.26
N LEU A 12 19.62 33.77 -6.68
CA LEU A 12 20.31 32.91 -5.73
C LEU A 12 21.70 32.61 -6.33
N PRO A 13 22.78 32.69 -5.52
CA PRO A 13 24.14 32.41 -5.99
C PRO A 13 24.11 31.06 -6.72
N PRO A 14 24.94 30.85 -7.76
CA PRO A 14 24.91 29.61 -8.53
C PRO A 14 25.09 28.48 -7.54
N ASN A 15 23.98 27.83 -7.23
CA ASN A 15 23.94 26.72 -6.30
C ASN A 15 25.00 25.78 -6.84
N ARG A 16 26.07 25.57 -6.06
CA ARG A 16 26.63 24.23 -6.01
C ARG A 16 25.47 23.38 -5.54
N CYS A 17 24.67 22.96 -6.52
CA CYS A 17 23.77 21.86 -6.40
C CYS A 17 24.74 20.71 -6.19
N ASP A 18 25.13 20.50 -4.93
CA ASP A 18 25.81 19.31 -4.46
C ASP A 18 24.79 18.17 -4.54
N LEU A 19 24.25 17.96 -5.74
CA LEU A 19 23.50 16.79 -6.10
C LEU A 19 24.50 15.64 -5.93
N PRO A 20 24.22 14.68 -5.06
CA PRO A 20 25.17 13.65 -4.75
C PRO A 20 25.53 12.91 -6.05
N ARG A 21 26.83 12.92 -6.36
CA ARG A 21 27.40 12.42 -7.62
C ARG A 21 27.40 10.90 -7.70
N THR A 22 27.11 10.21 -6.60
CA THR A 22 27.03 8.75 -6.52
C THR A 22 25.73 8.31 -5.86
N CYS A 23 25.20 7.18 -6.33
CA CYS A 23 23.99 6.54 -5.81
C CYS A 23 24.05 6.32 -4.28
N TYR A 24 25.22 6.01 -3.73
CA TYR A 24 25.43 5.74 -2.30
C TYR A 24 25.03 6.89 -1.36
N GLN A 25 25.16 8.15 -1.78
CA GLN A 25 24.85 9.30 -0.94
C GLN A 25 23.35 9.66 -0.95
N ARG A 26 22.61 9.36 -2.03
CA ARG A 26 21.14 9.52 -2.07
C ARG A 26 20.41 8.44 -1.27
N VAL A 27 21.01 7.26 -1.14
CA VAL A 27 20.35 6.07 -0.57
C VAL A 27 20.25 6.09 0.95
N LYS A 28 21.15 6.79 1.66
CA LYS A 28 21.14 6.81 3.14
C LYS A 28 19.85 7.36 3.76
N GLY A 29 19.09 8.19 3.03
CA GLY A 29 17.79 8.70 3.49
C GLY A 29 16.57 7.92 2.99
N LEU A 30 16.75 6.99 2.04
CA LEU A 30 15.63 6.33 1.35
C LEU A 30 15.34 4.92 1.87
N PHE A 31 16.32 4.24 2.46
CA PHE A 31 16.16 2.89 3.01
C PHE A 31 16.82 2.74 4.38
N PRO A 32 16.16 2.09 5.36
CA PRO A 32 16.66 1.98 6.73
C PRO A 32 17.79 0.95 6.92
N PHE A 33 18.38 0.42 5.84
CA PHE A 33 19.36 -0.67 5.89
C PHE A 33 20.61 -0.41 5.04
N LYS A 34 21.73 -1.03 5.42
CA LYS A 34 23.01 -0.96 4.70
C LYS A 34 23.38 -2.35 4.17
N GLY A 35 23.18 -2.57 2.88
CA GLY A 35 23.55 -3.81 2.18
C GLY A 35 22.56 -4.97 2.34
N LYS A 36 22.92 -6.13 1.77
CA LYS A 36 22.06 -7.32 1.62
C LYS A 36 21.54 -7.87 2.96
N GLY A 37 22.40 -7.99 3.97
CA GLY A 37 21.99 -8.48 5.30
C GLY A 37 20.96 -7.57 5.99
N GLY A 38 21.15 -6.25 5.88
CA GLY A 38 20.18 -5.29 6.41
C GLY A 38 18.84 -5.29 5.65
N LEU A 39 18.88 -5.49 4.32
CA LEU A 39 17.69 -5.66 3.48
C LEU A 39 16.87 -6.88 3.95
N LEU A 40 17.52 -8.02 4.16
CA LEU A 40 16.86 -9.24 4.63
C LEU A 40 16.21 -9.04 6.01
N LYS A 41 16.90 -8.37 6.94
CA LYS A 41 16.32 -8.03 8.25
C LYS A 41 15.08 -7.14 8.12
N TYR A 42 15.14 -6.11 7.29
CA TYR A 42 14.01 -5.21 7.05
C TYR A 42 12.83 -5.91 6.37
N MET A 43 13.09 -6.84 5.44
CA MET A 43 12.05 -7.69 4.86
C MET A 43 11.35 -8.54 5.92
N ALA A 44 12.09 -9.14 6.84
CA ALA A 44 11.51 -9.92 7.94
C ALA A 44 10.63 -9.05 8.87
N GLU A 45 11.05 -7.83 9.17
CA GLU A 45 10.25 -6.87 9.94
C GLU A 45 8.93 -6.52 9.23
N ILE A 46 8.97 -6.28 7.91
CA ILE A 46 7.76 -6.04 7.11
C ILE A 46 6.86 -7.30 7.08
N GLU A 47 7.42 -8.51 7.06
CA GLU A 47 6.62 -9.74 7.10
C GLU A 47 5.86 -9.94 8.42
N ILE A 48 6.42 -9.48 9.55
CA ILE A 48 5.69 -9.44 10.82
C ILE A 48 4.49 -8.49 10.70
N TYR A 49 4.72 -7.29 10.19
CA TYR A 49 3.65 -6.30 9.99
C TYR A 49 2.58 -6.79 9.00
N ALA A 50 2.99 -7.47 7.92
CA ALA A 50 2.09 -8.08 6.95
C ALA A 50 1.13 -9.10 7.58
N ARG A 51 1.62 -9.93 8.51
CA ARG A 51 0.77 -10.88 9.24
C ARG A 51 -0.24 -10.19 10.15
N HIS A 52 0.16 -9.10 10.81
CA HIS A 52 -0.78 -8.30 11.60
C HIS A 52 -1.88 -7.68 10.73
N LEU A 53 -1.53 -7.17 9.55
CA LEU A 53 -2.52 -6.62 8.61
C LEU A 53 -3.45 -7.71 8.04
N GLU A 54 -2.93 -8.91 7.77
CA GLU A 54 -3.74 -10.06 7.35
C GLU A 54 -4.79 -10.39 8.41
N GLN A 55 -4.37 -10.51 9.68
CA GLN A 55 -5.30 -10.74 10.78
C GLN A 55 -6.33 -9.61 10.91
N ALA A 56 -5.89 -8.34 10.85
CA ALA A 56 -6.78 -7.19 10.92
C ALA A 56 -7.84 -7.20 9.80
N ALA A 57 -7.47 -7.60 8.57
CA ALA A 57 -8.42 -7.74 7.46
C ALA A 57 -9.48 -8.83 7.72
N HIS A 58 -9.07 -9.95 8.34
CA HIS A 58 -9.97 -11.02 8.75
C HIS A 58 -10.90 -10.57 9.88
N ASP A 59 -10.37 -9.95 10.93
CA ASP A 59 -11.14 -9.46 12.08
C ASP A 59 -12.16 -8.42 11.65
N PHE A 60 -11.74 -7.44 10.85
CA PHE A 60 -12.62 -6.42 10.25
C PHE A 60 -13.78 -7.06 9.48
N SER A 61 -13.48 -8.06 8.65
CA SER A 61 -14.53 -8.77 7.90
C SER A 61 -15.49 -9.50 8.84
N GLN A 62 -14.99 -10.19 9.87
CA GLN A 62 -15.83 -10.91 10.84
C GLN A 62 -16.73 -9.97 11.65
N GLN A 63 -16.19 -8.84 12.10
CA GLN A 63 -16.90 -7.83 12.90
C GLN A 63 -18.12 -7.28 12.15
N HIS A 64 -17.98 -6.94 10.87
CA HIS A 64 -19.04 -6.26 10.12
C HIS A 64 -19.94 -7.20 9.33
N ASN A 65 -19.50 -8.42 9.01
CA ASN A 65 -20.27 -9.33 8.15
C ASN A 65 -21.63 -9.74 8.72
N SER A 66 -21.85 -9.68 10.03
CA SER A 66 -23.18 -9.92 10.62
C SER A 66 -24.19 -8.87 10.12
N PHE A 67 -23.83 -7.59 10.22
CA PHE A 67 -24.64 -6.48 9.70
C PHE A 67 -24.77 -6.54 8.18
N LEU A 68 -23.67 -6.71 7.46
CA LEU A 68 -23.65 -6.65 6.00
C LEU A 68 -24.46 -7.76 5.32
N LYS A 69 -24.55 -8.94 5.93
CA LYS A 69 -25.38 -10.05 5.42
C LYS A 69 -26.87 -9.69 5.33
N THR A 70 -27.36 -8.77 6.17
CA THR A 70 -28.74 -8.27 6.08
C THR A 70 -29.00 -7.55 4.75
N HIS A 71 -27.95 -6.99 4.13
CA HIS A 71 -27.97 -6.36 2.82
C HIS A 71 -27.48 -7.27 1.68
N ARG A 72 -27.38 -8.59 1.92
CA ARG A 72 -26.89 -9.59 0.95
C ARG A 72 -25.49 -9.28 0.39
N ILE A 73 -24.65 -8.59 1.15
CA ILE A 73 -23.24 -8.38 0.83
C ILE A 73 -22.34 -8.83 1.99
N VAL A 74 -21.07 -9.10 1.70
CA VAL A 74 -20.04 -9.43 2.68
C VAL A 74 -18.70 -8.80 2.29
N LEU A 75 -17.87 -8.57 3.29
CA LEU A 75 -16.44 -8.32 3.16
C LEU A 75 -15.70 -9.65 3.11
N THR A 76 -14.81 -9.80 2.14
CA THR A 76 -13.96 -10.99 1.97
C THR A 76 -12.51 -10.55 1.81
N PRO A 77 -11.60 -10.98 2.71
CA PRO A 77 -10.18 -10.88 2.48
C PRO A 77 -9.80 -11.73 1.27
N HIS A 78 -9.20 -11.12 0.25
CA HIS A 78 -8.90 -11.75 -1.02
C HIS A 78 -7.44 -11.50 -1.40
N THR A 79 -6.72 -12.59 -1.64
CA THR A 79 -5.32 -12.56 -2.09
C THR A 79 -5.26 -12.84 -3.58
N GLU A 80 -4.66 -11.92 -4.34
CA GLU A 80 -4.35 -12.15 -5.75
C GLU A 80 -3.03 -12.91 -5.87
N SER A 81 -3.08 -14.25 -5.75
CA SER A 81 -1.89 -15.12 -5.74
C SER A 81 -0.99 -14.92 -6.96
N LYS A 82 -1.56 -14.56 -8.13
CA LYS A 82 -0.81 -14.29 -9.37
C LYS A 82 0.08 -13.05 -9.29
N ARG A 83 -0.20 -12.11 -8.39
CA ARG A 83 0.60 -10.89 -8.20
C ARG A 83 1.66 -11.04 -7.11
N GLY A 84 1.73 -12.22 -6.49
CA GLY A 84 2.60 -12.48 -5.35
C GLY A 84 2.26 -11.60 -4.13
N ASP A 85 1.01 -11.12 -4.06
CA ASP A 85 0.53 -10.32 -2.93
C ASP A 85 0.57 -11.16 -1.67
N ARG A 86 1.12 -10.57 -0.60
CA ARG A 86 1.31 -11.23 0.69
C ARG A 86 0.18 -10.91 1.67
N VAL A 87 -0.29 -9.68 1.65
CA VAL A 87 -1.41 -9.21 2.47
C VAL A 87 -2.68 -9.22 1.63
N PRO A 88 -3.79 -9.86 2.09
CA PRO A 88 -5.05 -9.85 1.38
C PRO A 88 -5.64 -8.44 1.31
N MET A 89 -6.34 -8.14 0.22
CA MET A 89 -7.17 -6.95 0.10
C MET A 89 -8.60 -7.31 0.48
N VAL A 90 -9.27 -6.48 1.29
CA VAL A 90 -10.67 -6.67 1.65
C VAL A 90 -11.57 -6.19 0.50
N ARG A 91 -12.35 -7.12 -0.04
CA ARG A 91 -13.23 -6.89 -1.20
C ARG A 91 -14.71 -7.05 -0.80
N TRP A 92 -15.55 -6.19 -1.38
CA TRP A 92 -17.00 -6.38 -1.37
C TRP A 92 -17.41 -7.57 -2.22
N ARG A 93 -18.33 -8.39 -1.73
CA ARG A 93 -18.83 -9.57 -2.44
C ARG A 93 -20.32 -9.75 -2.19
N GLY A 94 -21.06 -10.15 -3.23
CA GLY A 94 -22.47 -10.51 -3.08
C GLY A 94 -22.65 -11.87 -2.40
N VAL A 95 -23.64 -11.97 -1.50
CA VAL A 95 -24.03 -13.25 -0.89
C VAL A 95 -24.69 -14.12 -1.96
N GLY A 96 -24.21 -15.35 -2.12
CA GLY A 96 -24.73 -16.28 -3.13
C GLY A 96 -24.27 -15.99 -4.57
N SER A 97 -23.46 -14.95 -4.79
CA SER A 97 -22.89 -14.63 -6.11
C SER A 97 -21.37 -14.86 -6.15
N ARG A 98 -20.84 -14.92 -7.37
CA ARG A 98 -19.40 -14.80 -7.63
C ARG A 98 -18.98 -13.36 -7.93
N SER A 99 -19.92 -12.40 -7.91
CA SER A 99 -19.62 -10.99 -8.18
C SER A 99 -18.87 -10.36 -7.00
N MET A 100 -17.86 -9.56 -7.33
CA MET A 100 -16.98 -8.91 -6.37
C MET A 100 -16.70 -7.48 -6.83
N GLY A 101 -16.40 -6.61 -5.89
CA GLY A 101 -15.94 -5.24 -6.14
C GLY A 101 -17.00 -4.19 -5.85
N MET A 102 -16.67 -2.96 -6.25
CA MET A 102 -17.31 -1.74 -5.77
C MET A 102 -18.81 -1.67 -6.07
N ALA A 103 -19.22 -2.21 -7.22
CA ALA A 103 -20.62 -2.29 -7.62
C ALA A 103 -21.54 -2.95 -6.57
N GLN A 104 -21.04 -3.88 -5.74
CA GLN A 104 -21.83 -4.51 -4.69
C GLN A 104 -22.17 -3.54 -3.56
N PHE A 105 -21.20 -2.71 -3.17
CA PHE A 105 -21.43 -1.67 -2.17
C PHE A 105 -22.27 -0.54 -2.73
N ASP A 106 -21.98 -0.08 -3.96
CA ASP A 106 -22.71 1.03 -4.58
C ASP A 106 -24.22 0.71 -4.67
N GLN A 107 -24.56 -0.53 -5.03
CA GLN A 107 -25.93 -0.99 -5.07
C GLN A 107 -26.60 -0.89 -3.70
N VAL A 108 -25.97 -1.43 -2.65
CA VAL A 108 -26.53 -1.42 -1.29
C VAL A 108 -26.63 0.01 -0.74
N PHE A 109 -25.59 0.80 -0.89
CA PHE A 109 -25.53 2.17 -0.39
C PHE A 109 -26.63 3.06 -0.96
N ASN A 110 -26.95 2.90 -2.24
CA ASN A 110 -28.03 3.62 -2.92
C ASN A 110 -29.43 3.15 -2.52
N GLN A 111 -29.59 1.89 -2.10
CA GLN A 111 -30.88 1.33 -1.70
C GLN A 111 -31.26 1.64 -0.26
N VAL A 112 -30.27 1.75 0.64
CA VAL A 112 -30.50 2.06 2.05
C VAL A 112 -31.09 3.46 2.21
N GLN A 113 -32.27 3.55 2.82
CA GLN A 113 -33.00 4.80 3.05
C GLN A 113 -32.74 5.38 4.44
N SER A 114 -32.40 4.54 5.42
CA SER A 114 -32.10 4.98 6.78
C SER A 114 -30.78 5.76 6.82
N GLY A 115 -30.83 7.00 7.32
CA GLY A 115 -29.62 7.83 7.45
C GLY A 115 -28.58 7.20 8.39
N GLY A 116 -29.02 6.51 9.45
CA GLY A 116 -28.13 5.81 10.37
C GLY A 116 -27.41 4.64 9.72
N GLU A 117 -28.14 3.78 9.00
CA GLU A 117 -27.54 2.64 8.28
C GLU A 117 -26.59 3.10 7.18
N ARG A 118 -26.97 4.16 6.44
CA ARG A 118 -26.10 4.75 5.42
C ARG A 118 -24.80 5.27 6.03
N ARG A 119 -24.87 5.86 7.22
CA ARG A 119 -23.66 6.30 7.94
C ARG A 119 -22.78 5.12 8.35
N THR A 120 -23.37 4.05 8.88
CA THR A 120 -22.63 2.82 9.22
C THR A 120 -21.92 2.23 8.00
N LEU A 121 -22.60 2.14 6.85
CA LEU A 121 -21.99 1.65 5.60
C LEU A 121 -20.84 2.54 5.14
N TYR A 122 -20.99 3.86 5.25
CA TYR A 122 -19.93 4.81 4.94
C TYR A 122 -18.70 4.59 5.83
N ASP A 123 -18.89 4.48 7.15
CA ASP A 123 -17.78 4.30 8.09
C ASP A 123 -17.03 2.97 7.83
N ILE A 124 -17.76 1.89 7.53
CA ILE A 124 -17.18 0.60 7.10
C ILE A 124 -16.35 0.77 5.82
N GLU A 125 -16.84 1.50 4.81
CA GLU A 125 -16.11 1.69 3.55
C GLU A 125 -14.83 2.51 3.74
N VAL A 126 -14.86 3.53 4.60
CA VAL A 126 -13.67 4.31 4.96
C VAL A 126 -12.62 3.40 5.59
N GLU A 127 -12.99 2.59 6.58
CA GLU A 127 -12.07 1.68 7.25
C GLU A 127 -11.50 0.62 6.28
N ARG A 128 -12.35 0.04 5.43
CA ARG A 128 -11.93 -0.89 4.36
C ARG A 128 -10.89 -0.24 3.44
N CYS A 129 -11.08 1.03 3.07
CA CYS A 129 -10.12 1.76 2.24
C CYS A 129 -8.77 1.95 2.94
N LEU A 130 -8.77 2.26 4.25
CA LEU A 130 -7.55 2.42 5.03
C LEU A 130 -6.78 1.10 5.15
N ILE A 131 -7.46 -0.01 5.48
CA ILE A 131 -6.85 -1.36 5.54
C ILE A 131 -6.23 -1.72 4.20
N ASN A 132 -6.97 -1.50 3.11
CA ASN A 132 -6.50 -1.80 1.75
C ASN A 132 -5.33 -0.91 1.32
N ASN A 133 -5.28 0.34 1.74
CA ASN A 133 -4.14 1.22 1.46
C ASN A 133 -2.87 0.71 2.15
N GLN A 134 -2.98 0.29 3.42
CA GLN A 134 -1.87 -0.31 4.17
C GLN A 134 -1.39 -1.61 3.51
N ALA A 135 -2.32 -2.53 3.21
CA ALA A 135 -2.03 -3.78 2.51
C ALA A 135 -1.34 -3.55 1.15
N GLY A 136 -1.86 -2.61 0.36
CA GLY A 136 -1.28 -2.22 -0.93
C GLY A 136 0.14 -1.67 -0.81
N THR A 137 0.40 -0.85 0.21
CA THR A 137 1.73 -0.29 0.51
C THR A 137 2.72 -1.38 0.88
N VAL A 138 2.32 -2.33 1.75
CA VAL A 138 3.15 -3.46 2.15
C VAL A 138 3.45 -4.37 0.97
N ASN A 139 2.44 -4.76 0.20
CA ASN A 139 2.61 -5.62 -0.98
C ASN A 139 3.55 -4.98 -2.02
N ALA A 140 3.36 -3.69 -2.32
CA ALA A 140 4.23 -2.96 -3.24
C ALA A 140 5.67 -2.85 -2.72
N THR A 141 5.84 -2.61 -1.43
CA THR A 141 7.17 -2.52 -0.79
C THR A 141 7.88 -3.87 -0.83
N MET A 142 7.21 -4.96 -0.43
CA MET A 142 7.79 -6.30 -0.49
C MET A 142 8.19 -6.71 -1.91
N ARG A 143 7.39 -6.39 -2.94
CA ARG A 143 7.77 -6.63 -4.34
C ARG A 143 9.07 -5.90 -4.71
N ARG A 144 9.20 -4.62 -4.36
CA ARG A 144 10.41 -3.84 -4.64
C ARG A 144 11.64 -4.38 -3.91
N LEU A 145 11.49 -4.77 -2.63
CA LEU A 145 12.59 -5.32 -1.84
C LEU A 145 13.07 -6.67 -2.41
N ARG A 146 12.15 -7.56 -2.81
CA ARG A 146 12.50 -8.84 -3.47
C ARG A 146 13.25 -8.63 -4.78
N ALA A 147 12.79 -7.72 -5.64
CA ALA A 147 13.49 -7.41 -6.89
C ALA A 147 14.90 -6.84 -6.62
N THR A 148 15.05 -6.03 -5.57
CA THR A 148 16.35 -5.49 -5.14
C THR A 148 17.26 -6.61 -4.65
N LEU A 149 16.75 -7.54 -3.84
CA LEU A 149 17.51 -8.69 -3.34
C LEU A 149 18.04 -9.55 -4.50
N GLN A 150 17.19 -9.87 -5.48
CA GLN A 150 17.59 -10.63 -6.67
C GLN A 150 18.71 -9.93 -7.46
N SER A 151 18.65 -8.61 -7.57
CA SER A 151 19.69 -7.83 -8.25
C SER A 151 21.03 -7.88 -7.49
N LEU A 152 21.00 -7.82 -6.16
CA LEU A 152 22.19 -7.96 -5.32
C LEU A 152 22.79 -9.37 -5.42
N GLU A 153 21.94 -10.40 -5.37
CA GLU A 153 22.35 -11.80 -5.53
C GLU A 153 23.02 -12.04 -6.88
N HIS A 154 22.48 -11.47 -7.95
CA HIS A 154 23.09 -11.57 -9.28
C HIS A 154 24.49 -10.92 -9.33
N ILE A 155 24.69 -9.78 -8.68
CA ILE A 155 26.00 -9.12 -8.61
C ILE A 155 27.00 -9.95 -7.78
N ASP A 156 26.55 -10.52 -6.65
CA ASP A 156 27.37 -11.44 -5.84
C ASP A 156 27.84 -12.63 -6.70
N GLU A 157 26.94 -13.24 -7.48
CA GLU A 157 27.27 -14.35 -8.38
C GLU A 157 28.29 -13.97 -9.46
N LEU A 158 28.14 -12.82 -10.11
CA LEU A 158 29.10 -12.35 -11.11
C LEU A 158 30.47 -12.09 -10.50
N THR A 159 30.51 -11.50 -9.30
CA THR A 159 31.77 -11.21 -8.60
C THR A 159 32.50 -12.50 -8.21
N ASN A 160 31.77 -13.50 -7.72
CA ASN A 160 32.33 -14.80 -7.34
C ASN A 160 32.84 -15.62 -8.53
N ARG A 161 32.42 -15.32 -9.76
CA ARG A 161 32.92 -15.97 -10.99
C ARG A 161 34.17 -15.31 -11.57
N LEU A 162 34.47 -14.08 -11.15
CA LEU A 162 35.61 -13.29 -11.62
C LEU A 162 36.84 -13.37 -10.70
N GLY A 163 36.68 -13.95 -9.51
CA GLY A 163 37.76 -14.32 -8.60
C GLY A 163 38.06 -15.80 -8.66
#